data_AF-A0A3D5P9D9-F1
#
_entry.id   AF-A0A3D5P9D9-F1
#
_cell.length_a   1.000
_cell.length_b   1.000
_cell.length_c   1.000
_cell.angle_alpha   90.00
_cell.angle_beta   90.00
_cell.angle_gamma   90.00
#
_symmetry.space_group_name_H-M   'P 1'
#
loop_
_entity.id
_entity.type
_entity.pdbx_description
1 polymer ?
#
loop_
_entity_poly.entity_id
_entity_poly.type
_entity_poly.pdbx_seq_one_letter_code
_entity_poly.pdbx_strand_id
1 'polypeptide(L)'
;MVLFFRGFGRLQNAEILSCSESLYADGILNPDATLNLAALEAKKEEIAKDLISSSGFRVGIYEQFLAAISEDPELMRHYNGTVEIVDDNLFSGHYVSAVPNEDARSLYEYLQEEAAPVPDSLAVYFNYYGDVVSVDETHYFLAPFDRCTDEKLKIVPFFAQRPMPEPKEIVDAKSSVSVSDSRFLLQKAELLEGRLPSGTVYCMDSRTEPDRCAFPAFAGILDELGISYGVKKFQGFNVTEKSSANKYLPLLQKYWGKDAAFRQLKFYSRPGSAKDTVEISQGEIISQIIA
;
A
#
# COMPACT_ATOMS: atom_id res chain seq x y z
N MET A 1 -0.28 23.66 16.49
CA MET A 1 -0.30 22.23 16.15
C MET A 1 -0.33 22.14 14.64
N VAL A 2 0.53 21.30 14.07
CA VAL A 2 0.61 21.08 12.62
C VAL A 2 0.38 19.61 12.36
N LEU A 3 -0.50 19.29 11.40
CA LEU A 3 -0.68 17.94 10.88
C LEU A 3 -0.03 17.82 9.51
N PHE A 4 0.85 16.83 9.34
CA PHE A 4 1.38 16.49 8.02
C PHE A 4 0.77 15.19 7.51
N PHE A 5 0.18 15.26 6.32
CA PHE A 5 -0.48 14.14 5.67
C PHE A 5 0.54 13.35 4.85
N ARG A 6 0.76 12.09 5.21
CA ARG A 6 1.74 11.20 4.57
C ARG A 6 1.04 10.15 3.72
N GLY A 7 1.55 9.99 2.49
CA GLY A 7 1.16 8.89 1.64
C GLY A 7 -0.08 9.10 0.77
N PHE A 8 -0.55 10.34 0.69
CA PHE A 8 -1.72 10.71 -0.09
C PHE A 8 -1.36 11.00 -1.55
N GLY A 9 -2.28 10.66 -2.46
CA GLY A 9 -2.11 10.91 -3.89
C GLY A 9 -2.37 12.37 -4.29
N ARG A 10 -2.17 12.66 -5.58
CA ARG A 10 -2.27 14.02 -6.15
C ARG A 10 -3.60 14.73 -5.83
N LEU A 11 -4.73 14.02 -5.87
CA LEU A 11 -6.05 14.61 -5.64
C LEU A 11 -6.25 14.98 -4.16
N GLN A 12 -5.84 14.10 -3.25
CA GLN A 12 -5.94 14.36 -1.82
C GLN A 12 -4.97 15.46 -1.39
N ASN A 13 -3.74 15.48 -1.92
CA ASN A 13 -2.78 16.55 -1.66
C ASN A 13 -3.29 17.91 -2.14
N ALA A 14 -3.95 17.96 -3.30
CA ALA A 14 -4.60 19.18 -3.77
C ALA A 14 -5.66 19.69 -2.79
N GLU A 15 -6.51 18.79 -2.28
CA GLU A 15 -7.54 19.14 -1.30
C GLU A 15 -6.92 19.64 0.01
N ILE A 16 -5.93 18.92 0.55
CA ILE A 16 -5.21 19.30 1.79
C ILE A 16 -4.58 20.69 1.66
N LEU A 17 -3.95 20.97 0.52
CA LEU A 17 -3.29 22.24 0.27
C LEU A 17 -4.25 23.39 -0.05
N SER A 18 -5.50 23.08 -0.43
CA SER A 18 -6.56 24.07 -0.66
C SER A 18 -7.19 24.61 0.64
N CYS A 19 -7.00 23.92 1.77
CA CYS A 19 -7.48 24.34 3.09
C CYS A 19 -6.89 25.70 3.49
N SER A 20 -7.67 26.53 4.18
CA SER A 20 -7.22 27.83 4.71
C SER A 20 -6.06 27.72 5.69
N GLU A 21 -5.95 26.58 6.36
CA GLU A 21 -4.93 26.25 7.34
C GLU A 21 -3.69 25.62 6.71
N SER A 22 -3.63 25.48 5.39
CA SER A 22 -2.47 24.87 4.73
C SER A 22 -1.19 25.68 4.96
N LEU A 23 -0.08 24.96 5.13
CA LEU A 23 1.26 25.51 5.01
C LEU A 23 1.50 25.88 3.56
N TYR A 24 2.28 26.94 3.35
CA TYR A 24 2.64 27.52 2.05
C TYR A 24 2.40 26.59 0.85
N ALA A 25 1.43 26.94 -0.02
CA ALA A 25 0.93 26.06 -1.09
C ALA A 25 1.25 26.56 -2.50
N ASP A 26 1.81 27.77 -2.66
CA ASP A 26 1.94 28.35 -4.00
C ASP A 26 2.98 27.60 -4.83
N GLY A 27 2.57 27.12 -6.01
CA GLY A 27 3.46 26.53 -7.01
C GLY A 27 4.09 25.18 -6.66
N ILE A 28 3.76 24.56 -5.52
CA ILE A 28 4.23 23.20 -5.18
C ILE A 28 3.41 22.09 -5.86
N LEU A 29 2.32 22.45 -6.56
CA LEU A 29 1.54 21.55 -7.40
C LEU A 29 1.65 21.94 -8.87
N ASN A 30 1.74 20.94 -9.73
CA ASN A 30 1.60 21.07 -11.18
C ASN A 30 0.12 21.25 -11.56
N PRO A 31 -0.19 21.66 -12.81
CA PRO A 31 -1.57 21.82 -13.27
C PRO A 31 -2.45 20.57 -13.17
N ASP A 32 -1.86 19.37 -13.17
CA ASP A 32 -2.54 18.08 -13.01
C ASP A 32 -2.65 17.61 -11.54
N ALA A 33 -2.32 18.50 -10.60
CA ALA A 33 -2.25 18.31 -9.16
C ALA A 33 -1.11 17.41 -8.65
N THR A 34 -0.21 16.94 -9.51
CA THR A 34 0.98 16.23 -9.05
C THR A 34 1.96 17.17 -8.35
N LEU A 35 2.79 16.64 -7.46
CA LEU A 35 3.78 17.42 -6.73
C LEU A 35 4.87 17.93 -7.67
N ASN A 36 5.19 19.21 -7.54
CA ASN A 36 6.36 19.83 -8.14
C ASN A 36 7.49 19.87 -7.10
N LEU A 37 8.28 18.79 -7.01
CA LEU A 37 9.35 18.71 -6.01
C LEU A 37 10.46 19.73 -6.23
N ALA A 38 10.71 20.16 -7.48
CA ALA A 38 11.69 21.21 -7.75
C ALA A 38 11.24 22.56 -7.16
N ALA A 39 9.96 22.89 -7.30
CA ALA A 39 9.38 24.09 -6.69
C ALA A 39 9.31 23.98 -5.16
N LEU A 40 9.03 22.79 -4.63
CA LEU A 40 9.07 22.51 -3.19
C LEU A 40 10.48 22.71 -2.62
N GLU A 41 11.49 22.12 -3.26
CA GLU A 41 12.90 22.20 -2.88
C GLU A 41 13.39 23.65 -2.89
N ALA A 42 13.01 24.44 -3.90
CA ALA A 42 13.36 25.85 -3.99
C ALA A 42 12.78 26.71 -2.85
N LYS A 43 11.77 26.21 -2.14
CA LYS A 43 11.02 26.94 -1.11
C LYS A 43 11.18 26.37 0.29
N LYS A 44 12.07 25.39 0.49
CA LYS A 44 12.27 24.74 1.80
C LYS A 44 12.60 25.72 2.93
N GLU A 45 13.34 26.79 2.65
CA GLU A 45 13.62 27.86 3.62
C GLU A 45 12.37 28.62 4.04
N GLU A 46 11.48 28.94 3.09
CA GLU A 46 10.19 29.59 3.38
C GLU A 46 9.28 28.67 4.19
N ILE A 47 9.25 27.38 3.85
CA ILE A 47 8.44 26.37 4.54
C ILE A 47 8.92 26.18 5.98
N ALA A 48 10.24 26.07 6.20
CA ALA A 48 10.81 25.97 7.54
C ALA A 48 10.47 27.21 8.40
N LYS A 49 10.56 28.41 7.82
CA LYS A 49 10.18 29.66 8.51
C LYS A 49 8.68 29.75 8.81
N ASP A 50 7.81 29.39 7.88
CA ASP A 50 6.34 29.34 8.12
C ASP A 50 6.04 28.32 9.22
N LEU A 51 6.69 27.16 9.23
CA LEU A 51 6.49 26.18 10.29
C LEU A 51 6.89 26.71 11.67
N ILE A 52 8.09 27.30 11.81
CA ILE A 52 8.57 27.86 13.09
C ILE A 52 7.67 29.00 13.58
N SER A 53 7.24 29.86 12.66
CA SER A 53 6.39 31.01 12.98
C SER A 53 4.90 30.66 13.05
N SER A 54 4.52 29.42 12.71
CA SER A 54 3.12 29.01 12.66
C SER A 54 2.45 29.12 14.03
N SER A 55 1.30 29.78 14.03
CA SER A 55 0.40 29.84 15.19
C SER A 55 -0.91 29.16 14.86
N GLY A 56 -1.55 28.56 15.86
CA GLY A 56 -2.84 27.88 15.69
C GLY A 56 -2.72 26.48 15.08
N PHE A 57 -3.78 26.06 14.40
CA PHE A 57 -3.88 24.78 13.70
C PHE A 57 -3.45 24.98 12.25
N ARG A 58 -2.54 24.14 11.77
CA ARG A 58 -2.08 24.13 10.37
C ARG A 58 -2.05 22.71 9.83
N VAL A 59 -2.13 22.60 8.51
CA VAL A 59 -2.02 21.32 7.80
C VAL A 59 -0.99 21.42 6.69
N GLY A 60 -0.38 20.31 6.32
CA GLY A 60 0.54 20.24 5.18
C GLY A 60 0.69 18.82 4.68
N ILE A 61 1.43 18.65 3.59
CA ILE A 61 1.80 17.32 3.07
C ILE A 61 3.17 16.90 3.63
N TYR A 62 3.42 15.60 3.74
CA TYR A 62 4.64 15.08 4.35
C TYR A 62 5.91 15.55 3.64
N GLU A 63 5.87 15.78 2.33
CA GLU A 63 6.99 16.32 1.58
C GLU A 63 7.37 17.74 2.02
N GLN A 64 6.41 18.57 2.46
CA GLN A 64 6.73 19.88 3.07
C GLN A 64 7.49 19.71 4.39
N PHE A 65 7.15 18.69 5.18
CA PHE A 65 7.87 18.38 6.41
C PHE A 65 9.30 17.90 6.14
N LEU A 66 9.49 17.02 5.15
CA LEU A 66 10.81 16.57 4.72
C LEU A 66 11.68 17.73 4.22
N ALA A 67 11.10 18.63 3.41
CA ALA A 67 11.78 19.84 2.94
C ALA A 67 12.23 20.72 4.12
N ALA A 68 11.32 20.97 5.08
CA ALA A 68 11.61 21.81 6.24
C ALA A 68 12.72 21.24 7.14
N ILE A 69 12.69 19.93 7.41
CA ILE A 69 13.75 19.26 8.18
C ILE A 69 15.08 19.22 7.42
N SER A 70 15.03 19.04 6.10
CA SER A 70 16.25 19.08 5.29
C SER A 70 16.93 20.45 5.35
N GLU A 71 16.17 21.52 5.52
CA GLU A 71 16.69 22.88 5.66
C GLU A 71 17.21 23.15 7.07
N ASP A 72 16.43 22.82 8.10
CA ASP A 72 16.84 22.92 9.50
C ASP A 72 16.74 21.53 10.17
N PRO A 73 17.84 20.78 10.27
CA PRO A 73 17.85 19.48 10.95
C PRO A 73 17.48 19.56 12.44
N GLU A 74 17.50 20.75 13.03
CA GLU A 74 17.17 21.01 14.44
C GLU A 74 15.80 21.68 14.59
N LEU A 75 15.02 21.75 13.50
CA LEU A 75 13.70 22.39 13.40
C LEU A 75 12.76 21.99 14.55
N MET A 76 12.74 20.70 14.88
CA MET A 76 11.87 20.16 15.93
C MET A 76 12.28 20.62 17.34
N ARG A 77 13.53 21.05 17.55
CA ARG A 77 13.96 21.70 18.81
C ARG A 77 13.57 23.17 18.87
N HIS A 78 13.49 23.83 17.72
CA HIS A 78 13.10 25.24 17.61
C HIS A 78 11.57 25.43 17.58
N TYR A 79 10.83 24.41 17.17
CA TYR A 79 9.38 24.46 17.08
C TYR A 79 8.71 24.28 18.46
N ASN A 80 7.99 25.30 18.90
CA ASN A 80 7.30 25.31 20.19
C ASN A 80 5.90 24.65 20.17
N GLY A 81 5.50 24.04 19.04
CA GLY A 81 4.20 23.39 18.88
C GLY A 81 4.28 21.86 18.83
N THR A 82 3.14 21.24 18.53
CA THR A 82 3.04 19.79 18.28
C THR A 82 2.95 19.53 16.79
N VAL A 83 3.76 18.58 16.30
CA VAL A 83 3.66 18.02 14.97
C VAL A 83 3.13 16.59 15.09
N GLU A 84 2.07 16.26 14.35
CA GLU A 84 1.60 14.88 14.20
C GLU A 84 1.55 14.50 12.72
N ILE A 85 1.81 13.23 12.43
CA ILE A 85 1.75 12.68 11.08
C ILE A 85 0.43 11.95 10.93
N VAL A 86 -0.40 12.42 9.98
CA VAL A 86 -1.63 11.77 9.58
C VAL A 86 -1.30 10.83 8.43
N ASP A 87 -1.35 9.54 8.70
CA ASP A 87 -0.87 8.51 7.78
C ASP A 87 -2.01 7.95 6.94
N ASP A 88 -1.79 7.84 5.63
CA ASP A 88 -2.65 7.03 4.76
C ASP A 88 -2.46 5.54 5.09
N ASN A 89 -3.22 5.10 6.08
CA ASN A 89 -3.22 3.74 6.59
C ASN A 89 -3.94 2.74 5.66
N LEU A 90 -4.22 3.09 4.39
CA LEU A 90 -4.44 2.10 3.33
C LEU A 90 -3.14 1.47 2.86
N PHE A 91 -2.02 2.14 3.08
CA PHE A 91 -0.70 1.72 2.62
C PHE A 91 0.25 1.51 3.80
N SER A 92 1.40 0.91 3.51
CA SER A 92 2.44 0.66 4.51
C SER A 92 3.80 0.68 3.83
N GLY A 93 4.61 1.68 4.15
CA GLY A 93 5.96 1.85 3.61
C GLY A 93 6.00 2.42 2.19
N HIS A 94 5.15 1.92 1.29
CA HIS A 94 5.02 2.40 -0.08
C HIS A 94 3.62 2.93 -0.33
N TYR A 95 3.52 4.19 -0.71
CA TYR A 95 2.27 4.93 -0.89
C TYR A 95 2.05 5.28 -2.34
N VAL A 96 0.81 5.56 -2.74
CA VAL A 96 0.51 5.97 -4.12
C VAL A 96 1.37 7.17 -4.53
N SER A 97 1.95 7.14 -5.73
CA SER A 97 2.77 8.23 -6.22
C SER A 97 1.96 9.53 -6.33
N ALA A 98 2.47 10.60 -5.72
CA ALA A 98 1.92 11.95 -5.85
C ALA A 98 2.65 12.80 -6.91
N VAL A 99 3.75 12.30 -7.49
CA VAL A 99 4.57 13.00 -8.48
C VAL A 99 4.13 12.66 -9.92
N PRO A 100 4.58 13.39 -10.96
CA PRO A 100 4.26 13.05 -12.35
C PRO A 100 4.57 11.59 -12.68
N ASN A 101 3.66 10.92 -13.40
CA ASN A 101 3.79 9.49 -13.68
C ASN A 101 5.07 9.16 -14.47
N GLU A 102 5.44 10.04 -15.40
CA GLU A 102 6.69 9.94 -16.18
C GLU A 102 7.92 9.95 -15.27
N ASP A 103 7.95 10.83 -14.27
CA ASP A 103 9.06 10.91 -13.32
C ASP A 103 9.09 9.69 -12.37
N ALA A 104 7.92 9.24 -11.91
CA ALA A 104 7.81 8.02 -11.11
C ALA A 104 8.29 6.77 -11.87
N ARG A 105 7.99 6.70 -13.18
CA ARG A 105 8.50 5.67 -14.08
C ARG A 105 10.01 5.74 -14.22
N SER A 106 10.57 6.92 -14.50
CA SER A 106 12.01 7.10 -14.65
C SER A 106 12.76 6.78 -13.35
N LEU A 107 12.21 7.12 -12.18
CA LEU A 107 12.75 6.69 -10.88
C LEU A 107 12.77 5.17 -10.75
N TYR A 108 11.67 4.51 -11.16
CA TYR A 108 11.56 3.05 -11.10
C TYR A 108 12.56 2.37 -12.00
N GLU A 109 12.64 2.76 -13.27
CA GLU A 109 13.61 2.22 -14.22
C GLU A 109 15.05 2.40 -13.73
N TYR A 110 15.39 3.60 -13.22
CA TYR A 110 16.71 3.87 -12.66
C TYR A 110 17.06 2.95 -11.47
N LEU A 111 16.12 2.77 -10.53
CA LEU A 111 16.33 1.93 -9.35
C LEU A 111 16.39 0.43 -9.68
N GLN A 112 15.72 -0.02 -10.74
CA GLN A 112 15.83 -1.41 -11.21
C GLN A 112 17.16 -1.69 -11.93
N GLU A 113 17.70 -0.72 -12.65
CA GLU A 113 18.96 -0.88 -13.41
C GLU A 113 20.22 -0.64 -12.56
N GLU A 114 20.07 -0.08 -11.34
CA GLU A 114 21.19 0.43 -10.51
C GLU A 114 22.15 1.32 -11.33
N ALA A 115 21.61 2.07 -12.29
CA ALA A 115 22.38 2.88 -13.21
C ALA A 115 23.14 3.98 -12.45
N ALA A 116 24.37 4.31 -12.85
CA ALA A 116 25.13 5.42 -12.29
C ALA A 116 25.78 6.25 -13.41
N PRO A 117 25.81 7.60 -13.31
CA PRO A 117 25.31 8.45 -12.21
C PRO A 117 23.80 8.74 -12.25
N VAL A 118 23.25 9.28 -11.15
CA VAL A 118 21.86 9.79 -11.08
C VAL A 118 21.67 10.91 -12.12
N PRO A 119 20.65 10.85 -12.99
CA PRO A 119 20.30 11.96 -13.88
C PRO A 119 19.89 13.21 -13.10
N ASP A 120 20.29 14.40 -13.57
CA ASP A 120 19.95 15.69 -12.93
C ASP A 120 18.43 15.88 -12.76
N SER A 121 17.63 15.35 -13.69
CA SER A 121 16.17 15.39 -13.62
C SER A 121 15.59 14.58 -12.46
N LEU A 122 16.31 13.56 -11.98
CA LEU A 122 15.88 12.69 -10.89
C LEU A 122 16.47 13.10 -9.53
N ALA A 123 17.52 13.93 -9.52
CA ALA A 123 18.26 14.26 -8.30
C ALA A 123 17.37 14.78 -7.16
N VAL A 124 16.38 15.62 -7.47
CA VAL A 124 15.47 16.18 -6.46
C VAL A 124 14.63 15.11 -5.76
N TYR A 125 14.24 14.04 -6.46
CA TYR A 125 13.39 12.98 -5.92
C TYR A 125 14.09 12.19 -4.81
N PHE A 126 15.42 12.03 -4.92
CA PHE A 126 16.25 11.39 -3.90
C PHE A 126 16.42 12.20 -2.62
N ASN A 127 15.85 13.41 -2.53
CA ASN A 127 15.71 14.14 -1.26
C ASN A 127 14.47 13.70 -0.47
N TYR A 128 13.47 13.10 -1.14
CA TYR A 128 12.16 12.82 -0.56
C TYR A 128 11.87 11.32 -0.46
N TYR A 129 12.29 10.54 -1.45
CA TYR A 129 11.94 9.12 -1.56
C TYR A 129 13.18 8.23 -1.59
N GLY A 130 13.11 7.11 -0.87
CA GLY A 130 14.18 6.12 -0.78
C GLY A 130 14.00 4.88 -1.65
N ASP A 131 12.77 4.62 -2.12
CA ASP A 131 12.44 3.46 -2.95
C ASP A 131 11.18 3.74 -3.78
N VAL A 132 11.02 2.97 -4.86
CA VAL A 132 9.82 2.97 -5.71
C VAL A 132 9.52 1.56 -6.17
N VAL A 133 8.25 1.19 -6.10
CA VAL A 133 7.76 -0.10 -6.61
C VAL A 133 6.63 0.14 -7.59
N SER A 134 6.50 -0.78 -8.55
CA SER A 134 5.36 -0.85 -9.44
C SER A 134 4.84 -2.27 -9.49
N VAL A 135 3.53 -2.40 -9.69
CA VAL A 135 2.83 -3.69 -9.82
C VAL A 135 2.48 -4.04 -11.26
N ASP A 136 2.43 -3.04 -12.14
CA ASP A 136 1.98 -3.17 -13.53
C ASP A 136 2.65 -2.17 -14.50
N GLU A 137 3.72 -1.48 -14.06
CA GLU A 137 4.44 -0.45 -14.83
C GLU A 137 3.58 0.75 -15.25
N THR A 138 2.44 0.94 -14.59
CA THR A 138 1.56 2.12 -14.78
C THR A 138 1.19 2.79 -13.45
N HIS A 139 1.09 1.98 -12.39
CA HIS A 139 0.90 2.42 -11.03
C HIS A 139 2.22 2.33 -10.26
N TYR A 140 2.67 3.47 -9.77
CA TYR A 140 3.91 3.59 -8.99
C TYR A 140 3.59 3.93 -7.55
N PHE A 141 4.38 3.34 -6.65
CA PHE A 141 4.28 3.56 -5.22
C PHE A 141 5.64 3.96 -4.67
N LEU A 142 5.69 5.10 -3.99
CA LEU A 142 6.92 5.70 -3.49
C LEU A 142 7.06 5.47 -1.99
N ALA A 143 8.29 5.24 -1.53
CA ALA A 143 8.62 5.15 -0.11
C ALA A 143 9.28 6.47 0.34
N PRO A 144 8.56 7.38 1.00
CA PRO A 144 9.14 8.61 1.52
C PRO A 144 10.12 8.31 2.66
N PHE A 145 11.16 9.13 2.82
CA PHE A 145 12.10 8.96 3.93
C PHE A 145 11.39 9.07 5.28
N ASP A 146 11.64 8.12 6.17
CA ASP A 146 11.06 8.15 7.51
C ASP A 146 11.87 9.06 8.43
N ARG A 147 11.34 10.26 8.69
CA ARG A 147 11.81 11.15 9.77
C ARG A 147 10.99 11.02 11.04
N CYS A 148 9.89 10.27 11.02
CA CYS A 148 8.98 10.15 12.16
C CYS A 148 9.63 9.38 13.31
N THR A 149 10.37 8.31 12.98
CA THR A 149 11.08 7.49 13.97
C THR A 149 12.18 8.28 14.67
N ASP A 150 12.99 9.02 13.92
CA ASP A 150 14.10 9.84 14.45
C ASP A 150 13.58 10.96 15.35
N GLU A 151 12.55 11.68 14.89
CA GLU A 151 11.94 12.81 15.60
C GLU A 151 10.90 12.38 16.66
N LYS A 152 10.65 11.07 16.79
CA LYS A 152 9.64 10.47 17.71
C LYS A 152 8.26 11.09 17.57
N LEU A 153 7.85 11.38 16.33
CA LEU A 153 6.56 12.00 16.04
C LEU A 153 5.42 11.00 16.29
N LYS A 154 4.29 11.54 16.73
CA LYS A 154 3.06 10.77 16.82
C LYS A 154 2.49 10.56 15.43
N ILE A 155 2.25 9.30 15.09
CA ILE A 155 1.58 8.89 13.85
C ILE A 155 0.14 8.51 14.18
N VAL A 156 -0.81 9.05 13.43
CA VAL A 156 -2.25 8.79 13.57
C VAL A 156 -2.82 8.32 12.24
N PRO A 157 -3.61 7.23 12.20
CA PRO A 157 -4.24 6.75 10.97
C PRO A 157 -5.31 7.74 10.50
N PHE A 158 -5.36 8.01 9.20
CA PHE A 158 -6.40 8.86 8.62
C PHE A 158 -7.76 8.16 8.53
N PHE A 159 -7.77 6.95 7.98
CA PHE A 159 -8.98 6.16 7.81
C PHE A 159 -9.32 5.40 9.09
N ALA A 160 -10.56 5.58 9.55
CA ALA A 160 -11.07 4.87 10.70
C ALA A 160 -10.98 3.35 10.51
N GLN A 161 -10.30 2.67 11.43
CA GLN A 161 -10.28 1.22 11.46
C GLN A 161 -11.63 0.73 11.98
N ARG A 162 -12.40 0.07 11.11
CA ARG A 162 -13.64 -0.60 11.52
C ARG A 162 -13.35 -2.03 11.96
N PRO A 163 -14.22 -2.64 12.79
CA PRO A 163 -14.17 -4.07 13.00
C PRO A 163 -14.19 -4.81 11.66
N MET A 164 -13.52 -5.96 11.62
CA MET A 164 -13.50 -6.80 10.43
C MET A 164 -14.94 -7.08 9.95
N PRO A 165 -15.28 -6.80 8.68
CA PRO A 165 -16.57 -7.19 8.13
C PRO A 165 -16.80 -8.70 8.20
N GLU A 166 -18.03 -9.07 8.54
CA GLU A 166 -18.44 -10.47 8.54
C GLU A 166 -18.41 -11.05 7.12
N PRO A 167 -18.06 -12.33 6.94
CA PRO A 167 -18.15 -13.01 5.65
C PRO A 167 -19.55 -12.84 5.04
N LYS A 168 -19.57 -12.35 3.81
CA LYS A 168 -20.80 -12.09 3.07
C LYS A 168 -20.56 -12.41 1.60
N GLU A 169 -21.33 -13.34 1.07
CA GLU A 169 -21.37 -13.55 -0.38
C GLU A 169 -22.32 -12.52 -1.01
N ILE A 170 -21.92 -12.03 -2.17
CA ILE A 170 -22.77 -11.18 -3.03
C ILE A 170 -23.17 -12.02 -4.24
N VAL A 171 -24.47 -12.11 -4.48
CA VAL A 171 -25.08 -13.00 -5.49
C VAL A 171 -24.60 -12.66 -6.92
N ASP A 172 -24.22 -11.41 -7.16
CA ASP A 172 -23.76 -10.87 -8.45
C ASP A 172 -22.28 -10.44 -8.42
N ALA A 173 -21.42 -11.23 -7.79
CA ALA A 173 -19.97 -10.97 -7.79
C ALA A 173 -19.43 -10.88 -9.23
N LYS A 174 -18.89 -9.72 -9.61
CA LYS A 174 -18.24 -9.50 -10.91
C LYS A 174 -16.78 -9.91 -10.91
N SER A 175 -16.13 -9.85 -9.74
CA SER A 175 -14.71 -10.16 -9.60
C SER A 175 -14.37 -10.67 -8.20
N SER A 176 -13.23 -11.35 -8.09
CA SER A 176 -12.65 -11.82 -6.83
C SER A 176 -11.20 -11.35 -6.73
N VAL A 177 -10.83 -10.76 -5.60
CA VAL A 177 -9.48 -10.23 -5.34
C VAL A 177 -8.99 -10.75 -3.99
N SER A 178 -7.79 -11.32 -3.95
CA SER A 178 -7.16 -11.65 -2.67
C SER A 178 -6.62 -10.37 -2.03
N VAL A 179 -6.87 -10.18 -0.73
CA VAL A 179 -6.39 -9.01 0.02
C VAL A 179 -4.87 -8.98 0.19
N SER A 180 -4.18 -10.09 -0.11
CA SER A 180 -2.71 -10.18 -0.09
C SER A 180 -2.06 -9.95 -1.46
N ASP A 181 -2.85 -9.85 -2.54
CA ASP A 181 -2.30 -9.74 -3.91
C ASP A 181 -2.02 -8.28 -4.28
N SER A 182 -1.12 -8.08 -5.24
CA SER A 182 -0.85 -6.77 -5.87
C SER A 182 -2.10 -6.12 -6.46
N ARG A 183 -3.09 -6.91 -6.91
CA ARG A 183 -4.39 -6.40 -7.38
C ARG A 183 -5.18 -5.67 -6.30
N PHE A 184 -5.01 -6.05 -5.03
CA PHE A 184 -5.63 -5.31 -3.93
C PHE A 184 -4.92 -3.98 -3.70
N LEU A 185 -3.59 -3.95 -3.83
CA LEU A 185 -2.82 -2.70 -3.79
C LEU A 185 -3.28 -1.73 -4.89
N LEU A 186 -3.49 -2.22 -6.11
CA LEU A 186 -4.09 -1.44 -7.20
C LEU A 186 -5.46 -0.88 -6.82
N GLN A 187 -6.38 -1.71 -6.34
CA GLN A 187 -7.72 -1.23 -5.97
C GLN A 187 -7.71 -0.15 -4.88
N LYS A 188 -6.74 -0.17 -3.95
CA LYS A 188 -6.56 0.91 -2.97
C LYS A 188 -6.14 2.21 -3.64
N ALA A 189 -5.19 2.16 -4.58
CA ALA A 189 -4.77 3.35 -5.34
C ALA A 189 -5.91 3.89 -6.22
N GLU A 190 -6.65 2.99 -6.88
CA GLU A 190 -7.79 3.35 -7.73
C GLU A 190 -8.91 4.00 -6.93
N LEU A 191 -9.16 3.55 -5.71
CA LEU A 191 -10.11 4.16 -4.80
C LEU A 191 -9.73 5.62 -4.50
N LEU A 192 -8.46 5.93 -4.29
CA LEU A 192 -7.99 7.31 -4.08
C LEU A 192 -8.11 8.19 -5.34
N GLU A 193 -8.08 7.59 -6.52
CA GLU A 193 -8.33 8.27 -7.80
C GLU A 193 -9.84 8.34 -8.14
N GLY A 194 -10.72 7.98 -7.20
CA GLY A 194 -12.18 8.01 -7.38
C GLY A 194 -12.73 6.86 -8.23
N ARG A 195 -11.91 5.85 -8.56
CA ARG A 195 -12.30 4.65 -9.31
C ARG A 195 -12.74 3.56 -8.35
N LEU A 196 -14.06 3.53 -8.11
CA LEU A 196 -14.68 2.65 -7.12
C LEU A 196 -14.78 1.20 -7.60
N PRO A 197 -14.52 0.20 -6.72
CA PRO A 197 -14.74 -1.21 -7.06
C PRO A 197 -16.25 -1.50 -7.23
N SER A 198 -16.59 -2.42 -8.14
CA SER A 198 -17.99 -2.80 -8.41
C SER A 198 -18.18 -4.31 -8.28
N GLY A 199 -18.95 -4.73 -7.28
CA GLY A 199 -19.32 -6.13 -7.09
C GLY A 199 -18.12 -7.05 -6.86
N THR A 200 -17.17 -6.62 -6.04
CA THR A 200 -15.94 -7.36 -5.74
C THR A 200 -16.11 -8.23 -4.49
N VAL A 201 -15.67 -9.48 -4.57
CA VAL A 201 -15.48 -10.34 -3.40
C VAL A 201 -14.02 -10.31 -2.97
N TYR A 202 -13.77 -9.90 -1.74
CA TYR A 202 -12.45 -9.89 -1.13
C TYR A 202 -12.18 -11.22 -0.45
N CYS A 203 -11.18 -11.93 -0.97
CA CYS A 203 -10.75 -13.22 -0.48
C CYS A 203 -9.62 -13.03 0.52
N MET A 204 -9.75 -13.65 1.69
CA MET A 204 -8.77 -13.55 2.76
C MET A 204 -8.40 -14.93 3.26
N ASP A 205 -7.11 -15.26 3.30
CA ASP A 205 -6.63 -16.44 4.00
C ASP A 205 -6.89 -16.23 5.50
N SER A 206 -7.46 -17.23 6.16
CA SER A 206 -7.63 -17.29 7.62
C SER A 206 -6.37 -16.96 8.43
N ARG A 207 -5.18 -17.13 7.83
CA ARG A 207 -3.88 -16.81 8.44
C ARG A 207 -3.40 -15.39 8.17
N THR A 208 -4.00 -14.70 7.20
CA THR A 208 -3.67 -13.31 6.91
C THR A 208 -4.19 -12.43 8.04
N GLU A 209 -3.28 -11.77 8.75
CA GLU A 209 -3.63 -10.68 9.66
C GLU A 209 -4.20 -9.53 8.82
N PRO A 210 -5.50 -9.20 8.95
CA PRO A 210 -6.14 -8.25 8.05
C PRO A 210 -5.58 -6.84 8.15
N ASP A 211 -5.14 -6.47 9.35
CA ASP A 211 -4.53 -5.18 9.65
C ASP A 211 -3.24 -4.98 8.84
N ARG A 212 -2.49 -6.06 8.57
CA ARG A 212 -1.28 -5.98 7.73
C ARG A 212 -1.57 -5.62 6.28
N CYS A 213 -2.77 -5.92 5.80
CA CYS A 213 -3.19 -5.60 4.44
C CYS A 213 -3.95 -4.27 4.35
N ALA A 214 -4.24 -3.62 5.49
CA ALA A 214 -5.13 -2.47 5.60
C ALA A 214 -6.58 -2.75 5.14
N PHE A 215 -7.01 -4.01 5.15
CA PHE A 215 -8.36 -4.37 4.71
C PHE A 215 -9.48 -3.73 5.57
N PRO A 216 -9.36 -3.63 6.91
CA PRO A 216 -10.41 -3.00 7.72
C PRO A 216 -10.62 -1.52 7.42
N ALA A 217 -9.54 -0.78 7.13
CA ALA A 217 -9.62 0.62 6.71
C ALA A 217 -10.31 0.72 5.33
N PHE A 218 -9.87 -0.09 4.36
CA PHE A 218 -10.46 -0.14 3.02
C PHE A 218 -11.96 -0.49 3.05
N ALA A 219 -12.33 -1.53 3.79
CA ALA A 219 -13.72 -1.93 4.01
C ALA A 219 -14.56 -0.80 4.63
N GLY A 220 -14.00 -0.09 5.62
CA GLY A 220 -14.67 1.05 6.25
C GLY A 220 -14.96 2.19 5.27
N ILE A 221 -14.08 2.44 4.30
CA ILE A 221 -14.33 3.41 3.23
C ILE A 221 -15.46 2.93 2.32
N LEU A 222 -15.45 1.66 1.91
CA LEU A 222 -16.52 1.13 1.06
C LEU A 222 -17.90 1.23 1.73
N ASP A 223 -17.97 0.92 3.02
CA ASP A 223 -19.19 1.07 3.81
C ASP A 223 -19.67 2.53 3.87
N GLU A 224 -18.77 3.48 4.10
CA GLU A 224 -19.10 4.91 4.16
C GLU A 224 -19.59 5.45 2.81
N LEU A 225 -19.03 4.93 1.72
CA LEU A 225 -19.45 5.25 0.35
C LEU A 225 -20.69 4.46 -0.12
N GLY A 226 -21.22 3.54 0.71
CA GLY A 226 -22.36 2.69 0.35
C GLY A 226 -22.06 1.68 -0.77
N ILE A 227 -20.80 1.31 -0.96
CA ILE A 227 -20.36 0.38 -2.00
C ILE A 227 -20.50 -1.05 -1.49
N SER A 228 -21.30 -1.86 -2.20
CA SER A 228 -21.47 -3.27 -1.83
C SER A 228 -20.24 -4.10 -2.23
N TYR A 229 -19.71 -4.85 -1.27
CA TYR A 229 -18.65 -5.84 -1.46
C TYR A 229 -18.99 -7.15 -0.73
N GLY A 230 -18.32 -8.23 -1.14
CA GLY A 230 -18.35 -9.50 -0.45
C GLY A 230 -17.04 -9.77 0.28
N VAL A 231 -17.08 -10.61 1.30
CA VAL A 231 -15.89 -11.10 2.03
C VAL A 231 -15.97 -12.61 2.09
N LYS A 232 -14.91 -13.28 1.61
CA LYS A 232 -14.75 -14.72 1.70
C LYS A 232 -13.48 -15.05 2.46
N LYS A 233 -13.62 -15.70 3.61
CA LYS A 233 -12.49 -16.31 4.32
C LYS A 233 -12.26 -17.71 3.75
N PHE A 234 -11.03 -18.03 3.42
CA PHE A 234 -10.62 -19.38 3.07
C PHE A 234 -9.49 -19.82 3.98
N GLN A 235 -9.41 -21.11 4.31
CA GLN A 235 -8.19 -21.65 4.89
C GLN A 235 -7.22 -21.90 3.74
N GLY A 236 -6.05 -21.25 3.76
CA GLY A 236 -4.99 -21.60 2.81
C GLY A 236 -4.63 -23.08 2.94
N PHE A 237 -4.06 -23.66 1.87
CA PHE A 237 -3.70 -25.08 1.80
C PHE A 237 -3.03 -25.57 3.10
N ASN A 238 -3.75 -26.37 3.89
CA ASN A 238 -3.21 -27.04 5.07
C ASN A 238 -2.56 -28.34 4.62
N VAL A 239 -1.28 -28.28 4.23
CA VAL A 239 -0.47 -29.49 3.96
C VAL A 239 -0.24 -30.30 5.25
N THR A 240 -0.44 -29.67 6.42
CA THR A 240 -0.25 -30.28 7.75
C THR A 240 -1.46 -31.03 8.26
N GLU A 241 -2.67 -30.72 7.78
CA GLU A 241 -3.80 -31.63 7.99
C GLU A 241 -3.58 -32.81 7.06
N LYS A 242 -3.10 -33.92 7.62
CA LYS A 242 -3.09 -35.25 6.98
C LYS A 242 -4.52 -35.73 6.71
N SER A 243 -5.37 -34.93 6.07
CA SER A 243 -6.55 -35.42 5.40
C SER A 243 -6.06 -36.51 4.46
N SER A 244 -6.63 -37.70 4.60
CA SER A 244 -5.99 -38.94 4.14
C SER A 244 -5.67 -38.82 2.64
N ALA A 245 -4.39 -38.61 2.31
CA ALA A 245 -3.90 -38.46 0.93
C ALA A 245 -4.38 -39.60 0.02
N ASN A 246 -4.67 -40.77 0.62
CA ASN A 246 -5.14 -41.97 -0.05
C ASN A 246 -6.67 -42.13 -0.09
N LYS A 247 -7.46 -41.14 0.35
CA LYS A 247 -8.94 -41.20 0.35
C LYS A 247 -9.49 -41.60 -1.02
N TYR A 248 -8.88 -41.04 -2.07
CA TYR A 248 -9.29 -41.26 -3.45
C TYR A 248 -8.37 -42.23 -4.21
N LEU A 249 -7.43 -42.89 -3.53
CA LEU A 249 -6.54 -43.88 -4.15
C LEU A 249 -7.34 -45.06 -4.75
N PRO A 250 -8.39 -45.60 -4.10
CA PRO A 250 -9.20 -46.66 -4.71
C PRO A 250 -9.87 -46.23 -6.02
N LEU A 251 -10.26 -44.95 -6.12
CA LEU A 251 -10.86 -44.41 -7.35
C LEU A 251 -9.82 -44.29 -8.47
N LEU A 252 -8.62 -43.81 -8.15
CA LEU A 252 -7.49 -43.77 -9.10
C LEU A 252 -7.18 -45.19 -9.60
N GLN A 253 -7.05 -46.16 -8.70
CA GLN A 253 -6.72 -47.55 -9.04
C GLN A 253 -7.82 -48.23 -9.87
N LYS A 254 -9.10 -47.86 -9.66
CA LYS A 254 -10.22 -48.39 -10.45
C LYS A 254 -10.12 -48.04 -11.94
N TYR A 255 -9.65 -46.83 -12.26
CA TYR A 255 -9.63 -46.33 -13.64
C TYR A 255 -8.23 -46.36 -14.29
N TRP A 256 -7.15 -46.34 -13.50
CA TRP A 256 -5.76 -46.32 -13.98
C TRP A 256 -4.94 -47.57 -13.60
N GLY A 257 -5.57 -48.58 -13.01
CA GLY A 257 -4.95 -49.88 -12.69
C GLY A 257 -4.48 -50.00 -11.24
N LYS A 258 -4.33 -51.24 -10.76
CA LYS A 258 -4.05 -51.55 -9.35
C LYS A 258 -2.74 -50.96 -8.83
N ASP A 259 -1.76 -50.76 -9.71
CA ASP A 259 -0.45 -50.21 -9.37
C ASP A 259 -0.40 -48.68 -9.42
N ALA A 260 -1.51 -48.01 -9.74
CA ALA A 260 -1.58 -46.56 -9.78
C ALA A 260 -1.44 -45.96 -8.37
N ALA A 261 -0.65 -44.89 -8.27
CA ALA A 261 -0.40 -44.14 -7.04
C ALA A 261 -0.37 -42.63 -7.33
N PHE A 262 -0.69 -41.83 -6.32
CA PHE A 262 -0.57 -40.39 -6.40
C PHE A 262 0.89 -39.96 -6.50
N ARG A 263 1.16 -39.00 -7.39
CA ARG A 263 2.50 -38.44 -7.57
C ARG A 263 2.85 -37.48 -6.44
N GLN A 264 4.12 -37.44 -6.06
CA GLN A 264 4.67 -36.37 -5.22
C GLN A 264 5.05 -35.19 -6.11
N LEU A 265 4.62 -34.00 -5.72
CA LEU A 265 4.81 -32.76 -6.46
C LEU A 265 5.55 -31.75 -5.58
N LYS A 266 6.47 -30.98 -6.17
CA LYS A 266 7.22 -29.94 -5.45
C LYS A 266 6.51 -28.61 -5.63
N PHE A 267 6.19 -27.95 -4.52
CA PHE A 267 5.60 -26.62 -4.47
C PHE A 267 6.52 -25.69 -3.68
N TYR A 268 6.52 -24.40 -3.99
CA TYR A 268 7.14 -23.41 -3.13
C TYR A 268 6.42 -23.37 -1.79
N SER A 269 7.17 -23.40 -0.69
CA SER A 269 6.62 -23.33 0.67
C SER A 269 5.84 -22.03 0.89
N ARG A 270 6.33 -20.94 0.28
CA ARG A 270 5.71 -19.61 0.27
C ARG A 270 5.89 -18.97 -1.11
N PRO A 271 4.94 -19.17 -2.03
CA PRO A 271 4.98 -18.56 -3.35
C PRO A 271 5.13 -17.04 -3.22
N GLY A 272 6.14 -16.46 -3.88
CA GLY A 272 6.40 -15.01 -3.88
C GLY A 272 7.26 -14.46 -2.74
N SER A 273 7.61 -15.25 -1.71
CA SER A 273 8.46 -14.75 -0.59
C SER A 273 9.64 -15.65 -0.23
N ALA A 274 9.62 -16.94 -0.59
CA ALA A 274 10.72 -17.85 -0.30
C ALA A 274 10.95 -18.86 -1.43
N LYS A 275 12.20 -19.28 -1.63
CA LYS A 275 12.61 -20.19 -2.73
C LYS A 275 12.61 -21.67 -2.34
N ASP A 276 12.42 -21.98 -1.06
CA ASP A 276 12.37 -23.36 -0.57
C ASP A 276 11.09 -24.07 -1.02
N THR A 277 11.21 -25.36 -1.31
CA THR A 277 10.12 -26.19 -1.81
C THR A 277 9.74 -27.28 -0.81
N VAL A 278 8.44 -27.56 -0.73
CA VAL A 278 7.86 -28.69 0.00
C VAL A 278 7.32 -29.72 -0.98
N GLU A 279 7.39 -31.01 -0.62
CA GLU A 279 6.74 -32.07 -1.37
C GLU A 279 5.30 -32.26 -0.86
N ILE A 280 4.36 -32.27 -1.81
CA ILE A 280 2.92 -32.43 -1.56
C ILE A 280 2.43 -33.56 -2.48
N SER A 281 1.69 -34.51 -1.92
CA SER A 281 1.07 -35.58 -2.71
C SER A 281 -0.10 -35.03 -3.52
N GLN A 282 -0.23 -35.45 -4.77
CA GLN A 282 -1.41 -35.18 -5.59
C GLN A 282 -2.71 -35.59 -4.89
N GLY A 283 -2.67 -36.64 -4.07
CA GLY A 283 -3.81 -37.10 -3.28
C GLY A 283 -4.25 -36.13 -2.19
N GLU A 284 -3.32 -35.37 -1.60
CA GLU A 284 -3.61 -34.30 -0.64
C GLU A 284 -4.28 -33.13 -1.35
N ILE A 285 -3.81 -32.77 -2.54
CA ILE A 285 -4.40 -31.71 -3.37
C ILE A 285 -5.84 -32.06 -3.75
N ILE A 286 -6.06 -33.26 -4.27
CA ILE A 286 -7.40 -33.74 -4.66
C ILE A 286 -8.34 -33.73 -3.45
N SER A 287 -7.83 -34.09 -2.26
CA SER A 287 -8.65 -34.16 -1.06
C SER A 287 -9.15 -32.79 -0.59
N GLN A 288 -8.43 -31.72 -0.89
CA GLN A 288 -8.84 -30.34 -0.60
C GLN A 288 -9.70 -29.71 -1.71
N ILE A 289 -9.63 -30.20 -2.95
CA ILE A 289 -10.50 -29.74 -4.06
C ILE A 289 -11.92 -30.30 -3.93
N ILE A 290 -12.05 -31.56 -3.47
CA ILE A 290 -13.34 -32.25 -3.36
C ILE A 290 -14.06 -31.91 -2.04
N ALA A 291 -13.34 -31.42 -1.02
CA ALA A 291 -13.90 -31.04 0.28
C ALA A 291 -14.73 -29.76 0.19
#